data_AF-A0A5J4QIQ4-F1
#
_entry.id   AF-A0A5J4QIQ4-F1
#
_cell.length_a   1.000
_cell.length_b   1.000
_cell.length_c   1.000
_cell.angle_alpha   90.00
_cell.angle_beta   90.00
_cell.angle_gamma   90.00
#
_symmetry.space_group_name_H-M   'P 1'
#
loop_
_entity.id
_entity.type
_entity.pdbx_description
1 polymer ?
#
loop_
_entity_poly.entity_id
_entity_poly.type
_entity_poly.pdbx_seq_one_letter_code
_entity_poly.pdbx_strand_id
1 'polypeptide(L)'
;ANKGKDSEENFALTHESCNKSKQDADLNIARLLHKLKKIQAETSTTENKSASLKHILQHFNGSKFDFKYTINENKLRYSFSDIGDNNIYETEIYTDYLSNEQTCFVLLPLEYIYHDELINPRGINNSISQLVKEFWKKNPQLHLSLGRIEDNKIKIFDGQHKAVAQILLGSRKLLLRVFISPNIDRLTETNTNAGSILRQIAFDKSIMRQLNNTLYYERIKKYQEDHNLKSDDFSFSEQKLIDYFKGDNANVKKYILDSVKHSITDSNENKLKDYIDREGKSKEVPISYSAFDKSFLTIFIDSKQVLLSPINDKSDEGLNPRELEINQIIKLLNIIAEEIYINKFIPEIGVAKIENKIIESKDNDITDEHLIAFRMSKEEIMYNWLGYTKDVIENYFSNLGKKYNNSSLFQQKFDDQLWVNIRNFIINLKNLPLWKDRSMANTIFSGKKNYNYWKTIFDTGSSVDNVSVLAKPINYIEMIKSIDN
;
A
#
# COMPACT_ATOMS: atom_id res chain seq x y z
N ALA A 1 -2.81 -25.87 -25.14
CA ALA A 1 -1.42 -26.05 -25.58
C ALA A 1 -0.94 -24.75 -26.20
N ASN A 2 0.10 -24.10 -25.67
CA ASN A 2 0.68 -22.90 -26.29
C ASN A 2 1.54 -23.38 -27.45
N LYS A 3 1.14 -23.10 -28.70
CA LYS A 3 1.79 -23.58 -29.94
C LYS A 3 3.20 -23.01 -30.21
N GLY A 4 3.95 -22.62 -29.18
CA GLY A 4 5.29 -22.06 -29.28
C GLY A 4 5.34 -20.66 -29.90
N LYS A 5 6.55 -20.09 -29.97
CA LYS A 5 6.79 -18.76 -30.57
C LYS A 5 6.53 -18.73 -32.08
N ASP A 6 6.67 -19.87 -32.75
CA ASP A 6 6.64 -19.99 -34.21
C ASP A 6 5.25 -20.35 -34.78
N SER A 7 4.20 -20.33 -33.94
CA SER A 7 2.82 -20.53 -34.40
C SER A 7 2.39 -19.42 -35.34
N GLU A 8 1.73 -19.75 -36.46
CA GLU A 8 1.25 -18.74 -37.43
C GLU A 8 0.33 -17.68 -36.80
N GLU A 9 -0.50 -18.10 -35.85
CA GLU A 9 -1.39 -17.25 -35.05
C GLU A 9 -0.64 -16.19 -34.21
N ASN A 10 0.67 -16.36 -34.01
CA ASN A 10 1.54 -15.43 -33.31
C ASN A 10 2.23 -14.40 -34.20
N PHE A 11 2.17 -14.54 -35.53
CA PHE A 11 2.75 -13.57 -36.46
C PHE A 11 1.81 -12.38 -36.67
N ALA A 12 2.30 -11.19 -36.34
CA ALA A 12 1.70 -9.93 -36.76
C ALA A 12 2.82 -8.93 -37.07
N LEU A 13 2.64 -8.18 -38.16
CA LEU A 13 3.48 -7.02 -38.48
C LEU A 13 3.28 -5.95 -37.39
N THR A 14 4.16 -5.91 -36.39
CA THR A 14 4.13 -4.95 -35.28
C THR A 14 5.55 -4.44 -34.97
N HIS A 15 5.68 -3.35 -34.21
CA HIS A 15 6.97 -2.79 -33.80
C HIS A 15 7.81 -3.80 -32.99
N GLU A 16 9.14 -3.76 -33.15
CA GLU A 16 10.08 -4.68 -32.47
C GLU A 16 9.90 -4.70 -30.94
N SER A 17 9.66 -3.54 -30.33
CA SER A 17 9.40 -3.39 -28.89
C SER A 17 8.12 -4.12 -28.43
N CYS A 18 7.06 -4.09 -29.23
CA CYS A 18 5.81 -4.79 -28.96
C CYS A 18 6.00 -6.32 -29.03
N ASN A 19 6.78 -6.81 -29.99
CA ASN A 19 7.11 -8.23 -30.10
C ASN A 19 7.99 -8.71 -28.93
N LYS A 20 8.98 -7.92 -28.50
CA LYS A 20 9.77 -8.23 -27.30
C LYS A 20 8.92 -8.25 -26.02
N SER A 21 7.96 -7.32 -25.89
CA SER A 21 7.06 -7.24 -24.74
C SER A 21 6.04 -8.40 -24.66
N LYS A 22 5.58 -8.90 -25.82
CA LYS A 22 4.65 -10.04 -25.94
C LYS A 22 5.24 -11.37 -25.44
N GLN A 23 6.56 -11.55 -25.56
CA GLN A 23 7.25 -12.82 -25.27
C GLN A 23 6.62 -14.04 -25.97
N ASP A 24 6.19 -15.05 -25.23
CA ASP A 24 5.58 -16.30 -25.72
C ASP A 24 4.04 -16.31 -25.67
N ALA A 25 3.42 -15.18 -25.30
CA ALA A 25 1.98 -15.09 -25.15
C ALA A 25 1.25 -15.13 -26.49
N ASP A 26 0.06 -15.72 -26.54
CA ASP A 26 -0.85 -15.65 -27.69
C ASP A 26 -1.16 -14.18 -28.05
N LEU A 27 -1.18 -13.85 -29.35
CA LEU A 27 -1.42 -12.48 -29.83
C LEU A 27 -2.77 -11.91 -29.34
N ASN A 28 -3.81 -12.74 -29.28
CA ASN A 28 -5.13 -12.32 -28.83
C ASN A 28 -5.10 -11.98 -27.33
N ILE A 29 -4.42 -12.80 -26.54
CA ILE A 29 -4.22 -12.52 -25.10
C ILE A 29 -3.42 -11.23 -24.91
N ALA A 30 -2.36 -11.03 -25.70
CA ALA A 30 -1.56 -9.82 -25.64
C ALA A 30 -2.38 -8.55 -25.95
N ARG A 31 -3.25 -8.60 -26.96
CA ARG A 31 -4.18 -7.51 -27.29
C ARG A 31 -5.15 -7.21 -26.15
N LEU A 32 -5.71 -8.24 -25.53
CA LEU A 32 -6.62 -8.08 -24.38
C LEU A 32 -5.92 -7.46 -23.17
N LEU A 33 -4.71 -7.92 -22.85
CA LEU A 33 -3.91 -7.36 -21.77
C LEU A 33 -3.47 -5.92 -22.07
N HIS A 34 -3.20 -5.60 -23.33
CA HIS A 34 -2.92 -4.21 -23.73
C HIS A 34 -4.17 -3.32 -23.59
N LYS A 35 -5.36 -3.81 -23.95
CA LYS A 35 -6.62 -3.09 -23.71
C LYS A 35 -6.83 -2.82 -22.21
N LEU A 36 -6.56 -3.81 -21.35
CA LEU A 36 -6.60 -3.63 -19.91
C LEU A 36 -5.60 -2.56 -19.42
N LYS A 37 -4.35 -2.59 -19.92
CA LYS A 37 -3.34 -1.57 -19.60
C LYS A 37 -3.79 -0.16 -19.98
N LYS A 38 -4.47 -0.01 -21.12
CA LYS A 38 -5.02 1.29 -21.54
C LYS A 38 -6.06 1.81 -20.54
N ILE A 39 -6.99 0.96 -20.11
CA ILE A 39 -7.98 1.31 -19.08
C ILE A 39 -7.28 1.68 -17.76
N GLN A 40 -6.27 0.91 -17.34
CA GLN A 40 -5.49 1.20 -16.14
C GLN A 40 -4.77 2.55 -16.21
N ALA A 41 -4.16 2.87 -17.35
CA ALA A 41 -3.48 4.15 -17.56
C ALA A 41 -4.47 5.32 -17.53
N GLU A 42 -5.61 5.20 -18.22
CA GLU A 42 -6.67 6.21 -18.21
C GLU A 42 -7.15 6.49 -16.78
N THR A 43 -7.51 5.46 -16.01
CA THR A 43 -7.93 5.62 -14.61
C THR A 43 -6.84 6.23 -13.73
N SER A 44 -5.58 5.82 -13.91
CA SER A 44 -4.47 6.39 -13.16
C SER A 44 -4.30 7.89 -13.42
N THR A 45 -4.54 8.34 -14.66
CA THR A 45 -4.46 9.76 -15.00
C THR A 45 -5.64 10.59 -14.52
N THR A 46 -6.86 10.03 -14.51
CA THR A 46 -8.08 10.78 -14.17
C THR A 46 -8.40 10.76 -12.67
N GLU A 47 -8.16 9.64 -12.00
CA GLU A 47 -8.59 9.41 -10.61
C GLU A 47 -7.42 9.20 -9.64
N ASN A 48 -6.18 9.17 -10.15
CA ASN A 48 -4.96 8.89 -9.38
C ASN A 48 -5.06 7.61 -8.52
N LYS A 49 -5.79 6.61 -9.03
CA LYS A 49 -6.05 5.32 -8.38
C LYS A 49 -5.85 4.19 -9.39
N SER A 50 -5.59 2.99 -8.86
CA SER A 50 -5.53 1.79 -9.69
C SER A 50 -6.93 1.39 -10.18
N ALA A 51 -7.04 0.95 -11.44
CA ALA A 51 -8.33 0.53 -11.99
C ALA A 51 -8.86 -0.71 -11.24
N SER A 52 -10.06 -0.59 -10.68
CA SER A 52 -10.84 -1.67 -10.08
C SER A 52 -11.84 -2.30 -11.07
N LEU A 53 -12.59 -3.31 -10.63
CA LEU A 53 -13.66 -3.94 -11.42
C LEU A 53 -14.71 -2.93 -11.90
N LYS A 54 -14.95 -1.84 -11.15
CA LYS A 54 -15.86 -0.75 -11.53
C LYS A 54 -15.55 -0.19 -12.91
N HIS A 55 -14.29 0.18 -13.14
CA HIS A 55 -13.82 0.78 -14.38
C HIS A 55 -13.96 -0.18 -15.56
N ILE A 56 -13.71 -1.47 -15.33
CA ILE A 56 -13.90 -2.51 -16.34
C ILE A 56 -15.38 -2.67 -16.68
N LEU A 57 -16.25 -2.76 -15.66
CA LEU A 57 -17.69 -2.84 -15.90
C LEU A 57 -18.18 -1.63 -16.72
N GLN A 58 -17.80 -0.41 -16.34
CA GLN A 58 -18.15 0.80 -17.08
C GLN A 58 -17.66 0.77 -18.53
N HIS A 59 -16.39 0.40 -18.76
CA HIS A 59 -15.83 0.29 -20.11
C HIS A 59 -16.58 -0.74 -20.98
N PHE A 60 -17.13 -1.80 -20.37
CA PHE A 60 -17.89 -2.83 -21.04
C PHE A 60 -19.42 -2.66 -20.92
N ASN A 61 -19.90 -1.45 -20.63
CA ASN A 61 -21.33 -1.12 -20.55
C ASN A 61 -22.11 -1.86 -19.43
N GLY A 62 -21.43 -2.30 -18.36
CA GLY A 62 -22.03 -2.86 -17.15
C GLY A 62 -22.45 -1.79 -16.11
N SER A 63 -22.89 -2.22 -14.94
CA SER A 63 -23.25 -1.36 -13.79
C SER A 63 -24.32 -0.29 -14.10
N LYS A 64 -25.44 -0.66 -14.73
CA LYS A 64 -26.47 0.26 -15.23
C LYS A 64 -27.79 0.19 -14.48
N PHE A 65 -28.23 -1.01 -14.12
CA PHE A 65 -29.60 -1.25 -13.67
C PHE A 65 -29.63 -1.80 -12.25
N ASP A 66 -30.76 -1.57 -11.59
CA ASP A 66 -31.03 -2.15 -10.28
C ASP A 66 -31.60 -3.57 -10.44
N PHE A 67 -31.16 -4.46 -9.58
CA PHE A 67 -31.61 -5.84 -9.49
C PHE A 67 -32.99 -5.90 -8.81
N LYS A 68 -34.04 -6.07 -9.61
CA LYS A 68 -35.42 -6.24 -9.13
C LYS A 68 -35.66 -7.71 -8.78
N TYR A 69 -35.98 -7.98 -7.52
CA TYR A 69 -36.25 -9.33 -7.03
C TYR A 69 -37.37 -9.38 -6.01
N THR A 70 -37.96 -10.57 -5.85
CA THR A 70 -38.88 -10.91 -4.76
C THR A 70 -38.42 -12.22 -4.12
N ILE A 71 -38.66 -12.35 -2.82
CA ILE A 71 -38.35 -13.57 -2.06
C ILE A 71 -39.69 -14.18 -1.66
N ASN A 72 -39.94 -15.39 -2.14
CA ASN A 72 -41.09 -16.19 -1.75
C ASN A 72 -40.59 -17.50 -1.15
N GLU A 73 -40.95 -17.76 0.10
CA GLU A 73 -40.46 -18.91 0.87
C GLU A 73 -38.92 -18.97 0.85
N ASN A 74 -38.34 -20.03 0.28
CA ASN A 74 -36.89 -20.21 0.12
C ASN A 74 -36.42 -20.00 -1.32
N LYS A 75 -37.13 -19.18 -2.10
CA LYS A 75 -36.78 -18.94 -3.50
C LYS A 75 -36.71 -17.46 -3.82
N LEU A 76 -35.65 -17.10 -4.54
CA LEU A 76 -35.43 -15.77 -5.09
C LEU A 76 -35.94 -15.75 -6.53
N ARG A 77 -36.91 -14.88 -6.80
CA ARG A 77 -37.44 -14.60 -8.14
C ARG A 77 -36.92 -13.26 -8.64
N TYR A 78 -36.43 -13.22 -9.88
CA TYR A 78 -35.84 -12.01 -10.45
C TYR A 78 -36.05 -11.96 -11.97
N SER A 79 -35.89 -10.79 -12.56
CA SER A 79 -36.01 -10.55 -14.00
C SER A 79 -35.02 -9.50 -14.47
N PHE A 80 -34.76 -9.45 -15.78
CA PHE A 80 -33.83 -8.49 -16.39
C PHE A 80 -34.55 -7.64 -17.45
N SER A 81 -35.70 -7.10 -17.09
CA SER A 81 -36.57 -6.38 -18.04
C SER A 81 -35.92 -5.12 -18.62
N ASP A 82 -35.00 -4.48 -17.90
CA ASP A 82 -34.30 -3.28 -18.39
C ASP A 82 -33.32 -3.56 -19.55
N ILE A 83 -32.97 -4.84 -19.79
CA ILE A 83 -32.23 -5.29 -20.99
C ILE A 83 -33.13 -6.02 -22.00
N GLY A 84 -34.46 -5.91 -21.85
CA GLY A 84 -35.45 -6.54 -22.73
C GLY A 84 -35.71 -8.02 -22.45
N ASP A 85 -35.17 -8.57 -21.36
CA ASP A 85 -35.42 -9.96 -20.95
C ASP A 85 -36.55 -10.01 -19.90
N ASN A 86 -37.75 -10.26 -20.38
CA ASN A 86 -38.97 -10.33 -19.57
C ASN A 86 -39.20 -11.71 -18.93
N ASN A 87 -38.22 -12.63 -19.01
CA ASN A 87 -38.34 -13.91 -18.32
C ASN A 87 -38.21 -13.72 -16.82
N ILE A 88 -39.02 -14.48 -16.06
CA ILE A 88 -38.90 -14.58 -14.62
C ILE A 88 -38.02 -15.79 -14.32
N TYR A 89 -36.86 -15.52 -13.72
CA TYR A 89 -35.93 -16.53 -13.25
C TYR A 89 -36.17 -16.81 -11.77
N GLU A 90 -35.88 -18.04 -11.35
CA GLU A 90 -36.09 -18.52 -9.99
C GLU A 90 -34.87 -19.33 -9.55
N THR A 91 -34.33 -19.04 -8.37
CA THR A 91 -33.24 -19.82 -7.75
C THR A 91 -33.57 -20.11 -6.29
N GLU A 92 -33.05 -21.22 -5.79
CA GLU A 92 -33.13 -21.55 -4.37
C GLU A 92 -32.22 -20.64 -3.54
N ILE A 93 -32.69 -20.35 -2.32
CA ILE A 93 -31.95 -19.66 -1.27
C ILE A 93 -31.47 -20.73 -0.27
N TYR A 94 -30.17 -20.70 0.00
CA TYR A 94 -29.50 -21.58 0.94
C TYR A 94 -29.09 -20.79 2.18
N THR A 95 -29.43 -21.32 3.35
CA THR A 95 -29.00 -20.77 4.64
C THR A 95 -27.81 -21.55 5.15
N ASP A 96 -26.71 -20.87 5.43
CA ASP A 96 -25.54 -21.49 6.05
C ASP A 96 -25.83 -21.89 7.51
N TYR A 97 -25.54 -23.13 7.88
CA TYR A 97 -25.93 -23.67 9.19
C TYR A 97 -25.25 -22.99 10.38
N LEU A 98 -24.00 -22.54 10.22
CA LEU A 98 -23.23 -21.96 11.33
C LEU A 98 -23.41 -20.45 11.43
N SER A 99 -23.50 -19.78 10.29
CA SER A 99 -23.60 -18.32 10.23
C SER A 99 -25.02 -17.81 10.14
N ASN A 100 -25.98 -18.65 9.73
CA ASN A 100 -27.35 -18.27 9.37
C ASN A 100 -27.43 -17.29 8.19
N GLU A 101 -26.33 -17.08 7.46
CA GLU A 101 -26.30 -16.21 6.29
C GLU A 101 -27.03 -16.85 5.12
N GLN A 102 -27.87 -16.07 4.43
CA GLN A 102 -28.62 -16.52 3.26
C GLN A 102 -27.86 -16.23 1.98
N THR A 103 -27.74 -17.22 1.10
CA THR A 103 -27.05 -17.09 -0.18
C THR A 103 -27.79 -17.79 -1.32
N CYS A 104 -27.62 -17.30 -2.54
CA CYS A 104 -28.15 -17.93 -3.75
C CYS A 104 -27.10 -17.91 -4.87
N PHE A 105 -27.34 -18.66 -5.94
CA PHE A 105 -26.48 -18.66 -7.13
C PHE A 105 -27.22 -18.04 -8.30
N VAL A 106 -26.63 -16.99 -8.89
CA VAL A 106 -27.30 -16.20 -9.93
C VAL A 106 -26.35 -15.97 -11.10
N LEU A 107 -26.85 -16.21 -12.32
CA LEU A 107 -26.15 -15.85 -13.55
C LEU A 107 -26.59 -14.45 -13.98
N LEU A 108 -25.70 -13.47 -13.87
CA LEU A 108 -26.04 -12.06 -13.98
C LEU A 108 -25.43 -11.42 -15.23
N PRO A 109 -26.21 -10.68 -16.03
CA PRO A 109 -25.67 -9.77 -17.04
C PRO A 109 -24.79 -8.68 -16.41
N LEU A 110 -23.76 -8.21 -17.13
CA LEU A 110 -22.85 -7.19 -16.62
C LEU A 110 -23.56 -5.89 -16.21
N GLU A 111 -24.68 -5.58 -16.86
CA GLU A 111 -25.53 -4.41 -16.64
C GLU A 111 -26.11 -4.36 -15.22
N TYR A 112 -26.21 -5.50 -14.52
CA TYR A 112 -26.75 -5.61 -13.15
C TYR A 112 -25.67 -5.84 -12.08
N ILE A 113 -24.40 -5.92 -12.49
CA ILE A 113 -23.27 -6.20 -11.60
C ILE A 113 -22.56 -4.88 -11.29
N TYR A 114 -22.23 -4.68 -10.01
CA TYR A 114 -21.45 -3.56 -9.52
C TYR A 114 -20.21 -4.05 -8.77
N HIS A 115 -19.23 -3.17 -8.57
CA HIS A 115 -18.08 -3.45 -7.72
C HIS A 115 -18.36 -2.97 -6.29
N ASP A 116 -18.03 -3.80 -5.31
CA ASP A 116 -18.11 -3.44 -3.90
C ASP A 116 -16.81 -2.76 -3.44
N GLU A 117 -16.84 -1.43 -3.40
CA GLU A 117 -15.70 -0.62 -2.96
C GLU A 117 -15.52 -0.65 -1.43
N LEU A 118 -16.55 -1.06 -0.67
CA LEU A 118 -16.52 -1.09 0.80
C LEU A 118 -15.76 -2.31 1.31
N ILE A 119 -16.21 -3.51 0.92
CA ILE A 119 -15.64 -4.78 1.39
C ILE A 119 -14.32 -5.11 0.66
N ASN A 120 -14.15 -4.60 -0.56
CA ASN A 120 -12.97 -4.91 -1.37
C ASN A 120 -12.48 -3.70 -2.19
N PRO A 121 -11.69 -2.81 -1.57
CA PRO A 121 -11.18 -1.60 -2.22
C PRO A 121 -10.05 -1.84 -3.23
N ARG A 122 -9.73 -3.10 -3.59
CA ARG A 122 -8.52 -3.44 -4.35
C ARG A 122 -8.65 -3.12 -5.84
N GLY A 123 -7.58 -2.55 -6.40
CA GLY A 123 -7.36 -2.52 -7.84
C GLY A 123 -7.06 -3.89 -8.46
N ILE A 124 -7.11 -3.93 -9.79
CA ILE A 124 -6.75 -5.08 -10.61
C ILE A 124 -5.21 -5.17 -10.66
N ASN A 125 -4.66 -6.31 -10.26
CA ASN A 125 -3.21 -6.54 -10.19
C ASN A 125 -2.72 -7.43 -11.35
N ASN A 126 -1.40 -7.63 -11.42
CA ASN A 126 -0.73 -8.37 -12.50
C ASN A 126 -1.10 -9.86 -12.61
N SER A 127 -1.70 -10.46 -11.56
CA SER A 127 -2.14 -11.87 -11.58
C SER A 127 -3.26 -12.13 -12.60
N ILE A 128 -3.94 -11.07 -13.06
CA ILE A 128 -4.96 -11.14 -14.09
C ILE A 128 -4.48 -11.83 -15.37
N SER A 129 -3.21 -11.64 -15.73
CA SER A 129 -2.61 -12.24 -16.92
C SER A 129 -2.64 -13.77 -16.89
N GLN A 130 -2.45 -14.37 -15.71
CA GLN A 130 -2.49 -15.81 -15.52
C GLN A 130 -3.92 -16.33 -15.63
N LEU A 131 -4.88 -15.63 -15.00
CA LEU A 131 -6.31 -15.99 -15.07
C LEU A 131 -6.87 -15.90 -16.50
N VAL A 132 -6.53 -14.84 -17.24
CA VAL A 132 -6.93 -14.68 -18.65
C VAL A 132 -6.38 -15.84 -19.48
N LYS A 133 -5.10 -16.21 -19.30
CA LYS A 133 -4.49 -17.36 -20.00
C LYS A 133 -5.20 -18.68 -19.64
N GLU A 134 -5.62 -18.84 -18.39
CA GLU A 134 -6.25 -20.07 -17.93
C GLU A 134 -7.67 -20.23 -18.49
N PHE A 135 -8.47 -19.16 -18.45
CA PHE A 135 -9.80 -19.17 -19.05
C PHE A 135 -9.76 -19.20 -20.58
N TRP A 136 -8.71 -18.65 -21.23
CA TRP A 136 -8.50 -18.78 -22.68
C TRP A 136 -8.37 -20.25 -23.11
N LYS A 137 -7.76 -21.10 -22.26
CA LYS A 137 -7.67 -22.55 -22.50
C LYS A 137 -9.02 -23.27 -22.33
N LYS A 138 -10.10 -22.55 -22.03
CA LYS A 138 -11.44 -23.08 -21.70
C LYS A 138 -11.47 -23.93 -20.43
N ASN A 139 -10.51 -23.72 -19.53
CA ASN A 139 -10.54 -24.35 -18.22
C ASN A 139 -11.67 -23.72 -17.37
N PRO A 140 -12.44 -24.53 -16.62
CA PRO A 140 -13.57 -24.02 -15.87
C PRO A 140 -13.13 -23.15 -14.69
N GLN A 141 -13.95 -22.16 -14.35
CA GLN A 141 -13.77 -21.43 -13.10
C GLN A 141 -14.12 -22.34 -11.92
N LEU A 142 -13.10 -22.74 -11.16
CA LEU A 142 -13.29 -23.64 -10.01
C LEU A 142 -14.05 -23.01 -8.83
N HIS A 143 -13.91 -21.70 -8.63
CA HIS A 143 -14.53 -20.99 -7.51
C HIS A 143 -15.24 -19.74 -8.01
N LEU A 144 -16.52 -19.60 -7.65
CA LEU A 144 -17.36 -18.46 -8.02
C LEU A 144 -16.83 -17.13 -7.48
N SER A 145 -17.26 -16.04 -8.12
CA SER A 145 -17.12 -14.72 -7.53
C SER A 145 -18.25 -14.51 -6.51
N LEU A 146 -17.98 -13.75 -5.46
CA LEU A 146 -18.92 -13.49 -4.38
C LEU A 146 -19.43 -12.07 -4.48
N GLY A 147 -20.73 -11.90 -4.31
CA GLY A 147 -21.36 -10.59 -4.23
C GLY A 147 -22.42 -10.53 -3.14
N ARG A 148 -22.91 -9.34 -2.85
CA ARG A 148 -24.03 -9.10 -1.94
C ARG A 148 -25.05 -8.17 -2.57
N ILE A 149 -26.29 -8.28 -2.13
CA ILE A 149 -27.34 -7.31 -2.46
C ILE A 149 -27.25 -6.15 -1.48
N GLU A 150 -27.12 -4.93 -2.00
CA GLU A 150 -27.20 -3.67 -1.26
C GLU A 150 -27.92 -2.64 -2.11
N ASP A 151 -28.96 -2.00 -1.57
CA ASP A 151 -29.78 -1.00 -2.26
C ASP A 151 -30.23 -1.44 -3.66
N ASN A 152 -30.75 -2.68 -3.75
CA ASN A 152 -31.13 -3.34 -5.01
C ASN A 152 -29.98 -3.48 -6.02
N LYS A 153 -28.72 -3.42 -5.60
CA LYS A 153 -27.55 -3.63 -6.48
C LYS A 153 -26.77 -4.84 -6.04
N ILE A 154 -26.30 -5.63 -7.00
CA ILE A 154 -25.43 -6.76 -6.72
C ILE A 154 -23.98 -6.30 -6.81
N LYS A 155 -23.33 -6.17 -5.65
CA LYS A 155 -21.96 -5.67 -5.53
C LYS A 155 -20.99 -6.83 -5.31
N ILE A 156 -20.03 -7.02 -6.21
CA ILE A 156 -18.98 -8.05 -6.11
C ILE A 156 -17.89 -7.58 -5.15
N PHE A 157 -17.68 -8.35 -4.08
CA PHE A 157 -16.65 -8.09 -3.09
C PHE A 157 -15.51 -9.13 -3.10
N ASP A 158 -15.67 -10.32 -3.68
CA ASP A 158 -14.57 -11.27 -3.86
C ASP A 158 -14.60 -11.93 -5.24
N GLY A 159 -13.43 -12.29 -5.77
CA GLY A 159 -13.27 -12.85 -7.10
C GLY A 159 -13.17 -11.81 -8.23
N GLN A 160 -12.89 -10.54 -7.91
CA GLN A 160 -12.83 -9.46 -8.92
C GLN A 160 -11.88 -9.76 -10.10
N HIS A 161 -10.71 -10.34 -9.88
CA HIS A 161 -9.79 -10.67 -10.98
C HIS A 161 -10.35 -11.76 -11.88
N LYS A 162 -11.15 -12.69 -11.35
CA LYS A 162 -11.84 -13.70 -12.15
C LYS A 162 -12.94 -13.07 -13.00
N ALA A 163 -13.74 -12.18 -12.41
CA ALA A 163 -14.75 -11.43 -13.13
C ALA A 163 -14.13 -10.61 -14.28
N VAL A 164 -13.06 -9.86 -14.01
CA VAL A 164 -12.33 -9.11 -15.03
C VAL A 164 -11.79 -10.01 -16.12
N ALA A 165 -11.17 -11.15 -15.77
CA ALA A 165 -10.63 -12.06 -16.77
C ALA A 165 -11.71 -12.60 -17.71
N GLN A 166 -12.88 -12.98 -17.18
CA GLN A 166 -14.01 -13.41 -17.99
C GLN A 166 -14.56 -12.28 -18.88
N ILE A 167 -14.71 -11.06 -18.36
CA ILE A 167 -15.19 -9.90 -19.13
C ILE A 167 -14.24 -9.58 -20.29
N LEU A 168 -12.93 -9.59 -20.04
CA LEU A 168 -11.92 -9.37 -21.08
C LEU A 168 -11.99 -10.44 -22.18
N LEU A 169 -12.33 -11.68 -21.83
CA LEU A 169 -12.55 -12.77 -22.76
C LEU A 169 -13.90 -12.72 -23.49
N GLY A 170 -14.70 -11.67 -23.25
CA GLY A 170 -15.97 -11.44 -23.94
C GLY A 170 -17.20 -11.97 -23.22
N SER A 171 -17.08 -12.46 -21.98
CA SER A 171 -18.24 -12.91 -21.22
C SER A 171 -19.17 -11.73 -20.89
N ARG A 172 -20.45 -11.87 -21.25
CA ARG A 172 -21.52 -10.90 -20.95
C ARG A 172 -22.36 -11.25 -19.72
N LYS A 173 -22.18 -12.45 -19.16
CA LYS A 173 -22.88 -12.92 -17.97
C LYS A 173 -21.89 -13.59 -17.02
N LEU A 174 -22.00 -13.33 -15.72
CA LEU A 174 -21.14 -13.93 -14.70
C LEU A 174 -21.98 -14.73 -13.69
N LEU A 175 -21.54 -15.95 -13.40
CA LEU A 175 -22.13 -16.77 -12.35
C LEU A 175 -21.55 -16.36 -10.99
N LEU A 176 -22.44 -15.99 -10.07
CA LEU A 176 -22.10 -15.41 -8.78
C LEU A 176 -22.80 -16.17 -7.66
N ARG A 177 -22.12 -16.30 -6.52
CA ARG A 177 -22.79 -16.59 -5.24
C ARG A 177 -23.12 -15.26 -4.59
N VAL A 178 -24.40 -15.01 -4.36
CA VAL A 178 -24.90 -13.71 -3.88
C VAL A 178 -25.46 -13.87 -2.46
N PHE A 179 -24.96 -13.08 -1.54
CA PHE A 179 -25.48 -12.96 -0.18
C PHE A 179 -26.70 -12.05 -0.14
N ILE A 180 -27.76 -12.51 0.52
CA ILE A 180 -29.04 -11.81 0.64
C ILE A 180 -29.12 -11.22 2.04
N SER A 181 -29.16 -9.88 2.13
CA SER A 181 -29.19 -9.13 3.39
C SER A 181 -28.14 -9.56 4.43
N PRO A 182 -26.85 -9.68 4.07
CA PRO A 182 -25.85 -10.20 4.99
C PRO A 182 -25.48 -9.22 6.10
N ASN A 183 -24.93 -9.74 7.19
CA ASN A 183 -24.22 -8.90 8.15
C ASN A 183 -22.90 -8.40 7.54
N ILE A 184 -22.86 -7.10 7.20
CA ILE A 184 -21.72 -6.48 6.49
C ILE A 184 -20.44 -6.57 7.31
N ASP A 185 -20.49 -6.31 8.62
CA ASP A 185 -19.31 -6.35 9.49
C ASP A 185 -18.70 -7.75 9.50
N ARG A 186 -19.55 -8.77 9.70
CA ARG A 186 -19.12 -10.17 9.73
C ARG A 186 -18.56 -10.61 8.38
N LEU A 187 -19.19 -10.20 7.28
CA LEU A 187 -18.74 -10.54 5.93
C LEU A 187 -17.40 -9.86 5.61
N THR A 188 -17.21 -8.61 6.03
CA THR A 188 -15.97 -7.84 5.88
C THR A 188 -14.85 -8.45 6.70
N GLU A 189 -15.11 -8.78 7.96
CA GLU A 189 -14.17 -9.45 8.86
C GLU A 189 -13.76 -10.81 8.29
N THR A 190 -14.72 -11.62 7.85
CA THR A 190 -14.48 -12.94 7.27
C THR A 190 -13.64 -12.85 5.99
N ASN A 191 -13.97 -11.92 5.09
CA ASN A 191 -13.21 -11.68 3.86
C ASN A 191 -11.77 -11.22 4.16
N THR A 192 -11.61 -10.36 5.17
CA THR A 192 -10.30 -9.86 5.63
C THR A 192 -9.46 -10.98 6.24
N ASN A 193 -10.05 -11.81 7.12
CA ASN A 193 -9.39 -12.95 7.74
C ASN A 193 -9.01 -14.02 6.70
N ALA A 194 -9.90 -14.27 5.73
CA ALA A 194 -9.65 -15.19 4.63
C ALA A 194 -8.47 -14.75 3.75
N GLY A 195 -8.33 -13.46 3.47
CA GLY A 195 -7.21 -12.93 2.67
C GLY A 195 -5.93 -12.63 3.46
N SER A 196 -5.94 -12.74 4.79
CA SER A 196 -4.77 -12.48 5.65
C SER A 196 -4.25 -13.75 6.33
N ILE A 197 -4.94 -14.22 7.36
CA ILE A 197 -4.48 -15.27 8.28
C ILE A 197 -4.67 -16.67 7.67
N LEU A 198 -5.73 -16.87 6.87
CA LEU A 198 -6.20 -18.20 6.44
C LEU A 198 -5.79 -18.62 5.01
N ARG A 199 -5.14 -17.77 4.20
CA ARG A 199 -4.60 -18.15 2.87
C ARG A 199 -3.12 -17.81 2.71
N GLN A 200 -2.42 -18.66 1.96
CA GLN A 200 -1.00 -18.59 1.56
C GLN A 200 -0.56 -17.32 0.79
N ILE A 201 -1.39 -16.29 0.63
CA ILE A 201 -1.00 -15.00 0.06
C ILE A 201 -1.53 -13.92 1.01
N ALA A 202 -0.71 -13.52 1.98
CA ALA A 202 -1.01 -12.40 2.86
C ALA A 202 -1.27 -11.14 2.02
N PHE A 203 -2.31 -10.36 2.37
CA PHE A 203 -2.43 -8.99 1.90
C PHE A 203 -1.11 -8.23 2.12
N ASP A 204 -0.70 -7.43 1.14
CA ASP A 204 0.45 -6.56 1.31
C ASP A 204 0.20 -5.64 2.52
N LYS A 205 1.26 -5.40 3.33
CA LYS A 205 1.14 -4.65 4.59
C LYS A 205 0.49 -3.27 4.41
N SER A 206 0.71 -2.62 3.27
CA SER A 206 0.13 -1.32 2.93
C SER A 206 -1.41 -1.38 2.83
N ILE A 207 -1.95 -2.44 2.25
CA ILE A 207 -3.41 -2.68 2.13
C ILE A 207 -4.02 -2.98 3.51
N MET A 208 -3.34 -3.81 4.31
CA MET A 208 -3.79 -4.10 5.68
C MET A 208 -3.93 -2.83 6.53
N ARG A 209 -3.04 -1.85 6.33
CA ARG A 209 -3.12 -0.56 7.04
C ARG A 209 -4.28 0.31 6.60
N GLN A 210 -4.56 0.35 5.30
CA GLN A 210 -5.73 1.05 4.80
C GLN A 210 -7.02 0.44 5.37
N LEU A 211 -7.11 -0.89 5.43
CA LEU A 211 -8.27 -1.57 6.03
C LEU A 211 -8.38 -1.25 7.53
N ASN A 212 -7.27 -1.30 8.26
CA ASN A 212 -7.24 -0.98 9.69
C ASN A 212 -7.58 0.51 9.95
N ASN A 213 -7.21 1.41 9.05
CA ASN A 213 -7.61 2.81 9.08
C ASN A 213 -9.13 2.96 8.94
N THR A 214 -9.76 2.26 7.98
CA THR A 214 -11.23 2.23 7.85
C THR A 214 -11.88 1.69 9.13
N LEU A 215 -11.38 0.57 9.66
CA LEU A 215 -11.89 -0.02 10.89
C LEU A 215 -11.77 0.94 12.10
N TYR A 216 -10.70 1.74 12.16
CA TYR A 216 -10.56 2.76 13.19
C TYR A 216 -11.69 3.80 13.14
N TYR A 217 -11.99 4.35 11.96
CA TYR A 217 -13.08 5.32 11.79
C TYR A 217 -14.45 4.72 12.12
N GLU A 218 -14.71 3.46 11.76
CA GLU A 218 -15.94 2.76 12.15
C GLU A 218 -16.05 2.59 13.67
N ARG A 219 -14.94 2.32 14.37
CA ARG A 219 -14.92 2.25 15.84
C ARG A 219 -15.24 3.61 16.48
N ILE A 220 -14.71 4.70 15.93
CA ILE A 220 -15.04 6.06 16.39
C ILE A 220 -16.53 6.34 16.19
N LYS A 221 -17.05 6.11 14.98
CA LYS A 221 -18.45 6.36 14.64
C LYS A 221 -19.39 5.59 15.56
N LYS A 222 -19.12 4.31 15.77
CA LYS A 222 -19.89 3.47 16.70
C LYS A 222 -19.85 4.01 18.13
N TYR A 223 -18.68 4.41 18.61
CA TYR A 223 -18.56 5.03 19.94
C TYR A 223 -19.39 6.31 20.05
N GLN A 224 -19.38 7.16 19.01
CA GLN A 224 -20.19 8.38 18.96
C GLN A 224 -21.69 8.07 18.99
N GLU A 225 -22.16 7.13 18.16
CA GLU A 225 -23.56 6.70 18.11
C GLU A 225 -24.03 6.14 19.46
N ASP A 226 -23.25 5.24 20.06
CA ASP A 226 -23.59 4.60 21.34
C ASP A 226 -23.60 5.58 22.53
N HIS A 227 -22.92 6.72 22.42
CA HIS A 227 -22.89 7.79 23.43
C HIS A 227 -23.73 9.01 23.07
N ASN A 228 -24.52 8.96 21.98
CA ASN A 228 -25.30 10.09 21.45
C ASN A 228 -24.45 11.36 21.19
N LEU A 229 -23.21 11.18 20.78
CA LEU A 229 -22.33 12.26 20.36
C LEU A 229 -22.58 12.60 18.88
N LYS A 230 -22.29 13.84 18.50
CA LYS A 230 -22.35 14.23 17.09
C LYS A 230 -21.18 13.60 16.32
N SER A 231 -21.33 13.46 15.01
CA SER A 231 -20.30 12.88 14.14
C SER A 231 -18.97 13.67 14.12
N ASP A 232 -19.03 14.96 14.44
CA ASP A 232 -17.88 15.87 14.54
C ASP A 232 -17.34 16.01 15.97
N ASP A 233 -17.93 15.31 16.94
CA ASP A 233 -17.49 15.36 18.33
C ASP A 233 -16.39 14.31 18.58
N PHE A 234 -15.18 14.80 18.81
CA PHE A 234 -14.00 13.99 19.12
C PHE A 234 -13.43 14.30 20.53
N SER A 235 -14.30 14.71 21.46
CA SER A 235 -13.96 15.10 22.84
C SER A 235 -13.52 13.94 23.76
N PHE A 236 -13.46 12.71 23.23
CA PHE A 236 -13.01 11.51 23.93
C PHE A 236 -11.60 11.11 23.51
N SER A 237 -10.90 10.37 24.36
CA SER A 237 -9.53 9.92 24.10
C SER A 237 -9.48 8.57 23.40
N GLU A 238 -8.37 8.27 22.75
CA GLU A 238 -8.10 6.93 22.19
C GLU A 238 -8.12 5.85 23.28
N GLN A 239 -7.65 6.18 24.50
CA GLN A 239 -7.72 5.25 25.63
C GLN A 239 -9.17 4.90 26.00
N LYS A 240 -10.08 5.90 26.04
CA LYS A 240 -11.51 5.64 26.27
C LYS A 240 -12.11 4.75 25.18
N LEU A 241 -11.69 4.93 23.93
CA LEU A 241 -12.12 4.10 22.82
C LEU A 241 -11.67 2.64 23.01
N ILE A 242 -10.41 2.42 23.40
CA ILE A 242 -9.87 1.08 23.71
C ILE A 242 -10.62 0.44 24.88
N ASP A 243 -10.89 1.20 25.95
CA ASP A 243 -11.55 0.71 27.15
C ASP A 243 -13.04 0.39 26.92
N TYR A 244 -13.67 1.02 25.93
CA TYR A 244 -15.05 0.76 25.53
C TYR A 244 -15.21 -0.57 24.80
N PHE A 245 -14.34 -0.87 23.83
CA PHE A 245 -14.37 -2.11 23.06
C PHE A 245 -13.66 -3.27 23.80
N LYS A 246 -14.12 -3.57 25.02
CA LYS A 246 -13.56 -4.63 25.88
C LYS A 246 -13.60 -5.98 25.16
N GLY A 247 -12.44 -6.61 25.03
CA GLY A 247 -12.27 -7.88 24.32
C GLY A 247 -11.65 -7.75 22.92
N ASP A 248 -11.62 -6.53 22.37
CA ASP A 248 -11.00 -6.19 21.07
C ASP A 248 -9.84 -5.18 21.21
N ASN A 249 -9.37 -4.95 22.44
CA ASN A 249 -8.42 -3.89 22.79
C ASN A 249 -7.13 -3.92 21.94
N ALA A 250 -6.60 -5.11 21.67
CA ALA A 250 -5.39 -5.28 20.89
C ALA A 250 -5.57 -4.84 19.43
N ASN A 251 -6.75 -5.12 18.86
CA ASN A 251 -7.07 -4.72 17.49
C ASN A 251 -7.39 -3.23 17.41
N VAL A 252 -8.15 -2.65 18.34
CA VAL A 252 -8.41 -1.20 18.36
C VAL A 252 -7.11 -0.41 18.47
N LYS A 253 -6.18 -0.84 19.34
CA LYS A 253 -4.85 -0.24 19.44
C LYS A 253 -4.08 -0.33 18.13
N LYS A 254 -4.16 -1.47 17.46
CA LYS A 254 -3.55 -1.67 16.14
C LYS A 254 -4.19 -0.77 15.08
N TYR A 255 -5.51 -0.60 15.09
CA TYR A 255 -6.25 0.25 14.16
C TYR A 255 -5.85 1.72 14.29
N ILE A 256 -5.75 2.23 15.52
CA ILE A 256 -5.22 3.58 15.80
C ILE A 256 -3.83 3.75 15.20
N LEU A 257 -2.91 2.84 15.52
CA LEU A 257 -1.52 2.94 15.07
C LEU A 257 -1.39 2.86 13.55
N ASP A 258 -2.12 1.94 12.93
CA ASP A 258 -2.11 1.79 11.48
C ASP A 258 -2.79 2.95 10.77
N SER A 259 -3.79 3.60 11.39
CA SER A 259 -4.39 4.86 10.92
C SER A 259 -3.34 5.97 10.85
N VAL A 260 -2.58 6.21 11.94
CA VAL A 260 -1.50 7.22 11.96
C VAL A 260 -0.47 6.95 10.86
N LYS A 261 -0.02 5.68 10.75
CA LYS A 261 0.93 5.26 9.73
C LYS A 261 0.39 5.44 8.31
N HIS A 262 -0.88 5.15 8.10
CA HIS A 262 -1.56 5.34 6.82
C HIS A 262 -1.63 6.83 6.46
N SER A 263 -2.06 7.68 7.39
CA SER A 263 -2.13 9.13 7.20
C SER A 263 -0.79 9.76 6.80
N ILE A 264 0.33 9.26 7.36
CA ILE A 264 1.68 9.71 6.97
C ILE A 264 2.08 9.16 5.60
N THR A 265 1.88 7.86 5.37
CA THR A 265 2.32 7.19 4.13
C THR A 265 1.58 7.73 2.91
N ASP A 266 0.26 7.95 3.04
CA ASP A 266 -0.64 8.24 1.93
C ASP A 266 -1.01 9.72 1.83
N SER A 267 -0.41 10.58 2.66
CA SER A 267 -0.56 12.03 2.55
C SER A 267 -0.11 12.54 1.18
N ASN A 268 -0.87 13.48 0.63
CA ASN A 268 -0.50 14.18 -0.61
C ASN A 268 0.74 15.04 -0.46
N GLU A 269 1.03 15.50 0.76
CA GLU A 269 2.19 16.34 1.07
C GLU A 269 3.47 15.53 1.26
N ASN A 270 3.39 14.20 1.39
CA ASN A 270 4.54 13.33 1.56
C ASN A 270 5.25 13.10 0.20
N LYS A 271 6.32 13.85 -0.03
CA LYS A 271 7.17 13.76 -1.23
C LYS A 271 7.98 12.46 -1.30
N LEU A 272 8.21 11.78 -0.18
CA LEU A 272 8.94 10.51 -0.17
C LEU A 272 8.09 9.36 -0.74
N LYS A 273 6.76 9.50 -0.76
CA LYS A 273 5.83 8.44 -1.20
C LYS A 273 6.16 7.93 -2.61
N ASP A 274 6.64 8.80 -3.50
CA ASP A 274 6.94 8.49 -4.90
C ASP A 274 8.21 7.63 -5.04
N TYR A 275 8.99 7.48 -3.96
CA TYR A 275 10.20 6.65 -3.90
C TYR A 275 9.99 5.35 -3.10
N ILE A 276 8.75 5.04 -2.72
CA ILE A 276 8.38 3.84 -1.95
C ILE A 276 7.64 2.83 -2.84
N ASP A 277 8.21 1.64 -3.01
CA ASP A 277 7.58 0.52 -3.68
C ASP A 277 6.57 -0.16 -2.74
N ARG A 278 5.28 0.08 -3.01
CA ARG A 278 4.17 -0.45 -2.23
C ARG A 278 3.95 -1.95 -2.40
N GLU A 279 4.30 -2.51 -3.57
CA GLU A 279 4.08 -3.91 -3.92
C GLU A 279 5.28 -4.81 -3.56
N GLY A 280 6.43 -4.20 -3.22
CA GLY A 280 7.66 -4.89 -2.84
C GLY A 280 8.29 -5.73 -3.95
N LYS A 281 7.92 -5.48 -5.21
CA LYS A 281 8.34 -6.22 -6.41
C LYS A 281 8.90 -5.31 -7.51
N SER A 282 8.70 -4.00 -7.39
CA SER A 282 9.27 -3.04 -8.33
C SER A 282 10.76 -2.89 -8.09
N LYS A 283 11.49 -2.66 -9.19
CA LYS A 283 12.90 -2.27 -9.14
C LYS A 283 13.10 -0.83 -9.60
N GLU A 284 12.03 -0.07 -9.74
CA GLU A 284 12.06 1.30 -10.27
C GLU A 284 12.34 2.33 -9.18
N VAL A 285 11.93 2.06 -7.94
CA VAL A 285 12.11 2.97 -6.80
C VAL A 285 12.96 2.33 -5.68
N PRO A 286 13.65 3.13 -4.86
CA PRO A 286 14.74 2.61 -4.04
C PRO A 286 14.34 2.05 -2.69
N ILE A 287 13.16 2.42 -2.17
CA ILE A 287 12.70 1.98 -0.85
C ILE A 287 11.55 1.00 -1.02
N SER A 288 11.67 -0.22 -0.51
CA SER A 288 10.50 -1.10 -0.39
C SER A 288 9.60 -0.67 0.76
N TYR A 289 8.29 -0.91 0.66
CA TYR A 289 7.37 -0.64 1.77
C TYR A 289 7.76 -1.35 3.07
N SER A 290 8.29 -2.58 2.96
CA SER A 290 8.81 -3.30 4.14
C SER A 290 9.99 -2.57 4.78
N ALA A 291 10.91 -2.02 3.99
CA ALA A 291 12.05 -1.27 4.50
C ALA A 291 11.57 0.02 5.16
N PHE A 292 10.68 0.77 4.50
CA PHE A 292 10.06 1.98 5.05
C PHE A 292 9.34 1.71 6.39
N ASP A 293 8.59 0.60 6.46
CA ASP A 293 7.88 0.19 7.66
C ASP A 293 8.83 -0.10 8.84
N LYS A 294 9.84 -0.94 8.61
CA LYS A 294 10.78 -1.37 9.66
C LYS A 294 11.77 -0.28 10.08
N SER A 295 11.99 0.73 9.24
CA SER A 295 12.85 1.86 9.54
C SER A 295 12.03 3.06 10.00
N PHE A 296 11.55 3.91 9.09
CA PHE A 296 10.89 5.18 9.37
C PHE A 296 9.73 5.04 10.35
N LEU A 297 8.75 4.19 10.03
CA LEU A 297 7.52 4.11 10.80
C LEU A 297 7.76 3.45 12.17
N THR A 298 8.67 2.49 12.26
CA THR A 298 9.01 1.86 13.54
C THR A 298 9.88 2.76 14.42
N ILE A 299 10.78 3.57 13.85
CA ILE A 299 11.69 4.43 14.63
C ILE A 299 10.95 5.64 15.21
N PHE A 300 10.04 6.25 14.44
CA PHE A 300 9.42 7.52 14.82
C PHE A 300 7.99 7.41 15.36
N ILE A 301 7.33 6.25 15.24
CA ILE A 301 5.96 6.05 15.74
C ILE A 301 5.98 4.92 16.77
N ASP A 302 5.75 5.24 18.04
CA ASP A 302 5.73 4.23 19.10
C ASP A 302 4.45 3.38 19.04
N SER A 303 4.65 2.09 18.76
CA SER A 303 3.59 1.06 18.78
C SER A 303 2.79 0.94 20.08
N LYS A 304 3.33 1.41 21.20
CA LYS A 304 2.67 1.34 22.51
C LYS A 304 1.84 2.58 22.81
N GLN A 305 2.00 3.64 22.04
CA GLN A 305 1.44 4.94 22.37
C GLN A 305 -0.04 5.08 21.98
N VAL A 306 -0.82 5.60 22.92
CA VAL A 306 -2.25 5.90 22.80
C VAL A 306 -2.49 7.27 23.44
N LEU A 307 -3.34 8.11 22.84
CA LEU A 307 -3.72 9.40 23.43
C LEU A 307 -4.56 9.19 24.69
N LEU A 308 -4.13 9.85 25.76
CA LEU A 308 -4.90 9.99 27.00
C LEU A 308 -5.79 11.23 26.98
N SER A 309 -5.37 12.28 26.26
CA SER A 309 -6.15 13.48 26.00
C SER A 309 -7.23 13.21 24.94
N PRO A 310 -8.26 14.08 24.84
CA PRO A 310 -9.24 14.05 23.76
C PRO A 310 -8.58 14.01 22.37
N ILE A 311 -9.23 13.33 21.41
CA ILE A 311 -8.73 13.23 20.05
C ILE A 311 -8.65 14.61 19.38
N ASN A 312 -9.59 15.52 19.69
CA ASN A 312 -9.56 16.91 19.21
C ASN A 312 -8.79 17.89 20.11
N ASP A 313 -8.04 17.41 21.11
CA ASP A 313 -7.32 18.28 22.05
C ASP A 313 -6.45 19.29 21.28
N LYS A 314 -6.70 20.60 21.51
CA LYS A 314 -6.01 21.72 20.86
C LYS A 314 -5.96 21.72 19.32
N SER A 315 -6.92 21.07 18.66
CA SER A 315 -7.01 21.06 17.19
C SER A 315 -7.20 22.48 16.63
N ASP A 316 -8.05 23.30 17.26
CA ASP A 316 -8.29 24.70 16.85
C ASP A 316 -7.03 25.60 16.94
N GLU A 317 -6.08 25.24 17.79
CA GLU A 317 -4.80 25.96 17.96
C GLU A 317 -3.70 25.43 17.02
N GLY A 318 -3.96 24.35 16.27
CA GLY A 318 -2.97 23.63 15.47
C GLY A 318 -1.91 22.93 16.33
N LEU A 319 -2.23 22.63 17.59
CA LEU A 319 -1.33 22.01 18.57
C LEU A 319 -1.80 20.61 18.97
N ASN A 320 -2.70 20.00 18.19
CA ASN A 320 -3.14 18.66 18.45
C ASN A 320 -1.97 17.66 18.37
N PRO A 321 -1.76 16.82 19.40
CA PRO A 321 -0.63 15.90 19.44
C PRO A 321 -0.52 14.97 18.22
N ARG A 322 -1.65 14.44 17.70
CA ARG A 322 -1.65 13.52 16.56
C ARG A 322 -1.47 14.25 15.24
N GLU A 323 -2.10 15.41 15.07
CA GLU A 323 -1.86 16.25 13.88
C GLU A 323 -0.40 16.69 13.82
N LEU A 324 0.18 17.10 14.95
CA LEU A 324 1.61 17.43 15.04
C LEU A 324 2.48 16.22 14.71
N GLU A 325 2.16 15.03 15.22
CA GLU A 325 2.90 13.80 14.91
C GLU A 325 2.93 13.52 13.41
N ILE A 326 1.76 13.55 12.78
CA ILE A 326 1.61 13.30 11.34
C ILE A 326 2.35 14.36 10.53
N ASN A 327 2.07 15.64 10.77
CA ASN A 327 2.60 16.74 9.97
C ASN A 327 4.11 16.89 10.11
N GLN A 328 4.65 16.70 11.32
CA GLN A 328 6.09 16.80 11.54
C GLN A 328 6.84 15.59 10.97
N ILE A 329 6.28 14.38 11.05
CA ILE A 329 6.88 13.22 10.36
C ILE A 329 6.86 13.45 8.85
N ILE A 330 5.76 13.93 8.27
CA ILE A 330 5.70 14.30 6.84
C ILE A 330 6.77 15.33 6.49
N LYS A 331 6.97 16.36 7.32
CA LYS A 331 8.05 17.35 7.14
C LYS A 331 9.43 16.71 7.15
N LEU A 332 9.69 15.76 8.05
CA LEU A 332 10.94 14.99 8.04
C LEU A 332 11.11 14.17 6.76
N LEU A 333 10.06 13.44 6.34
CA LEU A 333 10.08 12.67 5.09
C LEU A 333 10.34 13.57 3.87
N ASN A 334 9.80 14.79 3.87
CA ASN A 334 10.02 15.78 2.81
C ASN A 334 11.45 16.30 2.77
N ILE A 335 12.07 16.59 3.92
CA ILE A 335 13.50 16.94 3.98
C ILE A 335 14.33 15.82 3.36
N ILE A 336 14.04 14.56 3.72
CA ILE A 336 14.77 13.40 3.23
C ILE A 336 14.55 13.20 1.72
N ALA A 337 13.31 13.35 1.24
CA ALA A 337 12.97 13.34 -0.18
C ALA A 337 13.79 14.39 -0.95
N GLU A 338 13.78 15.64 -0.49
CA GLU A 338 14.48 16.75 -1.11
C GLU A 338 15.99 16.55 -1.16
N GLU A 339 16.60 16.13 -0.04
CA GLU A 339 18.05 16.05 0.05
C GLU A 339 18.63 14.80 -0.62
N ILE A 340 17.91 13.67 -0.61
CA ILE A 340 18.45 12.38 -1.08
C ILE A 340 17.89 11.97 -2.45
N TYR A 341 16.62 12.24 -2.76
CA TYR A 341 15.93 11.58 -3.88
C TYR A 341 15.51 12.52 -5.01
N ILE A 342 14.91 13.67 -4.68
CA ILE A 342 14.38 14.62 -5.67
C ILE A 342 15.52 15.17 -6.53
N ASN A 343 15.37 15.00 -7.85
CA ASN A 343 16.35 15.33 -8.88
C ASN A 343 17.72 14.64 -8.73
N LYS A 344 17.79 13.55 -7.94
CA LYS A 344 19.03 12.81 -7.63
C LYS A 344 18.91 11.33 -7.98
N PHE A 345 17.80 10.72 -7.59
CA PHE A 345 17.45 9.36 -7.99
C PHE A 345 16.74 9.36 -9.34
N ILE A 346 17.06 8.38 -10.19
CA ILE A 346 16.61 8.28 -11.58
C ILE A 346 15.81 6.99 -11.75
N PRO A 347 14.46 7.03 -11.77
CA PRO A 347 13.62 5.83 -11.82
C PRO A 347 13.88 4.92 -13.02
N GLU A 348 14.30 5.48 -14.16
CA GLU A 348 14.60 4.73 -15.39
C GLU A 348 15.81 3.80 -15.22
N ILE A 349 16.76 4.18 -14.36
CA ILE A 349 17.89 3.32 -13.99
C ILE A 349 17.42 2.29 -12.95
N GLY A 350 16.57 2.72 -12.02
CA GLY A 350 16.02 1.90 -10.95
C GLY A 350 17.10 1.39 -9.99
N VAL A 351 16.84 0.29 -9.27
CA VAL A 351 17.76 -0.30 -8.28
C VAL A 351 18.31 -1.67 -8.68
N ALA A 352 18.04 -2.10 -9.91
CA ALA A 352 18.34 -3.45 -10.36
C ALA A 352 19.86 -3.66 -10.54
N LYS A 353 20.45 -4.47 -9.66
CA LYS A 353 21.84 -4.94 -9.76
C LYS A 353 22.89 -3.80 -9.83
N ILE A 354 22.63 -2.66 -9.18
CA ILE A 354 23.54 -1.50 -9.20
C ILE A 354 24.97 -1.87 -8.80
N GLU A 355 25.17 -2.51 -7.65
CA GLU A 355 26.53 -2.87 -7.20
C GLU A 355 27.21 -3.84 -8.18
N ASN A 356 26.47 -4.77 -8.78
CA ASN A 356 27.04 -5.70 -9.77
C ASN A 356 27.41 -4.98 -11.07
N LYS A 357 26.61 -4.00 -11.52
CA LYS A 357 26.94 -3.16 -12.68
C LYS A 357 28.25 -2.42 -12.45
N ILE A 358 28.46 -1.89 -11.24
CA ILE A 358 29.72 -1.23 -10.84
C ILE A 358 30.89 -2.22 -10.86
N ILE A 359 30.72 -3.41 -10.27
CA ILE A 359 31.76 -4.46 -10.26
C ILE A 359 32.14 -4.91 -11.69
N GLU A 360 31.15 -5.02 -12.59
CA GLU A 360 31.36 -5.40 -13.99
C GLU A 360 31.82 -4.23 -14.88
N SER A 361 32.02 -3.02 -14.32
CA SER A 361 32.35 -1.80 -15.08
C SER A 361 31.32 -1.45 -16.18
N LYS A 362 30.03 -1.66 -15.88
CA LYS A 362 28.86 -1.39 -16.73
C LYS A 362 27.92 -0.37 -16.07
N ASP A 363 28.48 0.67 -15.46
CA ASP A 363 27.78 1.68 -14.67
C ASP A 363 27.78 3.08 -15.32
N ASN A 364 28.02 3.17 -16.63
CA ASN A 364 28.06 4.43 -17.38
C ASN A 364 26.77 5.27 -17.23
N ASP A 365 25.63 4.63 -16.96
CA ASP A 365 24.34 5.26 -16.71
C ASP A 365 24.19 5.75 -15.26
N ILE A 366 24.98 5.25 -14.30
CA ILE A 366 24.81 5.47 -12.86
C ILE A 366 25.59 6.70 -12.38
N THR A 367 24.87 7.78 -12.12
CA THR A 367 25.43 9.00 -11.53
C THR A 367 25.79 8.81 -10.05
N ASP A 368 26.72 9.62 -9.54
CA ASP A 368 27.08 9.60 -8.11
C ASP A 368 25.86 9.88 -7.22
N GLU A 369 25.01 10.83 -7.60
CA GLU A 369 23.78 11.18 -6.90
C GLU A 369 22.79 9.99 -6.86
N HIS A 370 22.65 9.27 -7.98
CA HIS A 370 21.82 8.07 -8.02
C HIS A 370 22.37 6.97 -7.11
N LEU A 371 23.70 6.76 -7.14
CA LEU A 371 24.36 5.77 -6.30
C LEU A 371 24.23 6.08 -4.80
N ILE A 372 24.36 7.35 -4.42
CA ILE A 372 24.15 7.83 -3.05
C ILE A 372 22.72 7.51 -2.61
N ALA A 373 21.73 7.92 -3.40
CA ALA A 373 20.32 7.68 -3.10
C ALA A 373 20.02 6.18 -2.92
N PHE A 374 20.53 5.34 -3.82
CA PHE A 374 20.38 3.88 -3.73
C PHE A 374 21.02 3.30 -2.47
N ARG A 375 22.28 3.64 -2.16
CA ARG A 375 22.99 3.09 -1.00
C ARG A 375 22.36 3.52 0.31
N MET A 376 21.98 4.79 0.44
CA MET A 376 21.31 5.30 1.65
C MET A 376 19.92 4.69 1.88
N SER A 377 19.30 4.11 0.84
CA SER A 377 17.98 3.47 0.89
C SER A 377 17.98 2.02 1.37
N LYS A 378 19.14 1.35 1.46
CA LYS A 378 19.19 -0.05 1.92
C LYS A 378 18.65 -0.13 3.34
N GLU A 379 17.74 -1.06 3.61
CA GLU A 379 16.98 -1.17 4.88
C GLU A 379 17.89 -1.08 6.11
N GLU A 380 18.99 -1.84 6.12
CA GLU A 380 19.94 -1.89 7.22
C GLU A 380 20.75 -0.60 7.40
N ILE A 381 21.02 0.14 6.33
CA ILE A 381 21.72 1.43 6.37
C ILE A 381 20.78 2.51 6.87
N MET A 382 19.59 2.55 6.26
CA MET A 382 18.52 3.47 6.55
C MET A 382 18.09 3.43 8.00
N TYR A 383 17.89 2.24 8.55
CA TYR A 383 17.56 2.06 9.96
C TYR A 383 18.61 2.70 10.89
N ASN A 384 19.90 2.55 10.59
CA ASN A 384 20.97 3.05 11.45
C ASN A 384 21.09 4.58 11.39
N TRP A 385 21.07 5.20 10.21
CA TRP A 385 21.19 6.67 10.15
C TRP A 385 19.92 7.41 10.61
N LEU A 386 18.75 6.78 10.50
CA LEU A 386 17.53 7.29 11.12
C LEU A 386 17.61 7.24 12.65
N GLY A 387 18.34 6.28 13.22
CA GLY A 387 18.70 6.27 14.64
C GLY A 387 19.44 7.55 15.05
N TYR A 388 20.48 7.93 14.31
CA TYR A 388 21.18 9.20 14.57
C TYR A 388 20.29 10.43 14.34
N THR A 389 19.34 10.37 13.39
CA THR A 389 18.36 11.46 13.22
C THR A 389 17.50 11.61 14.47
N LYS A 390 17.11 10.51 15.11
CA LYS A 390 16.43 10.53 16.41
C LYS A 390 17.33 11.13 17.51
N ASP A 391 18.61 10.75 17.55
CA ASP A 391 19.57 11.29 18.52
C ASP A 391 19.75 12.80 18.38
N VAL A 392 19.73 13.34 17.15
CA VAL A 392 19.75 14.81 16.89
C VAL A 392 18.55 15.50 17.55
N ILE A 393 17.37 14.91 17.45
CA ILE A 393 16.14 15.44 18.06
C ILE A 393 16.23 15.40 19.58
N GLU A 394 16.62 14.25 20.15
CA GLU A 394 16.74 14.06 21.60
C GLU A 394 17.81 14.99 22.21
N ASN A 395 18.94 15.17 21.52
CA ASN A 395 20.01 16.08 21.94
C ASN A 395 19.53 17.54 21.96
N TYR A 396 18.76 17.97 20.96
CA TYR A 396 18.21 19.33 20.92
C TYR A 396 17.33 19.63 22.13
N PHE A 397 16.39 18.74 22.46
CA PHE A 397 15.53 18.92 23.63
C PHE A 397 16.32 18.90 24.94
N SER A 398 17.30 18.00 25.04
CA SER A 398 18.20 17.91 26.21
C SER A 398 18.97 19.21 26.44
N ASN A 399 19.53 19.82 25.38
CA ASN A 399 20.28 21.06 25.47
C ASN A 399 19.42 22.28 25.81
N LEU A 400 18.14 22.28 25.41
CA LEU A 400 17.19 23.32 25.80
C LEU A 400 16.67 23.17 27.24
N GLY A 401 17.01 22.08 27.94
CA GLY A 401 16.47 21.77 29.27
C GLY A 401 14.96 21.51 29.27
N LYS A 402 14.36 21.26 28.10
CA LYS A 402 12.92 20.95 27.96
C LYS A 402 12.71 19.47 28.30
N LYS A 403 11.72 19.15 29.13
CA LYS A 403 11.28 17.76 29.32
C LYS A 403 10.57 17.31 28.04
N TYR A 404 11.02 16.18 27.50
CA TYR A 404 10.41 15.54 26.33
C TYR A 404 10.13 14.07 26.64
N ASN A 405 9.25 13.46 25.85
CA ASN A 405 8.95 12.04 25.96
C ASN A 405 9.45 11.30 24.72
N ASN A 406 10.39 10.37 24.91
CA ASN A 406 11.04 9.63 23.82
C ASN A 406 10.06 8.78 23.00
N SER A 407 8.92 8.40 23.57
CA SER A 407 7.89 7.67 22.82
C SER A 407 7.05 8.59 21.93
N SER A 408 7.01 9.90 22.22
CA SER A 408 6.09 10.86 21.60
C SER A 408 6.78 12.11 21.07
N LEU A 409 8.02 11.96 20.58
CA LEU A 409 8.86 13.10 20.15
C LEU A 409 8.11 14.03 19.19
N PHE A 410 7.45 13.48 18.17
CA PHE A 410 6.76 14.26 17.14
C PHE A 410 5.40 14.82 17.57
N GLN A 411 4.93 14.54 18.79
CA GLN A 411 3.67 15.12 19.31
C GLN A 411 3.85 16.51 19.92
N GLN A 412 5.09 16.97 20.04
CA GLN A 412 5.42 18.32 20.48
C GLN A 412 5.95 19.11 19.29
N LYS A 413 5.51 20.36 19.15
CA LYS A 413 5.95 21.23 18.07
C LYS A 413 7.47 21.48 18.16
N PHE A 414 8.17 21.18 17.08
CA PHE A 414 9.59 21.43 16.93
C PHE A 414 9.85 22.89 16.57
N ASP A 415 10.87 23.46 17.22
CA ASP A 415 11.38 24.79 16.92
C ASP A 415 12.07 24.79 15.53
N ASP A 416 12.05 25.91 14.81
CA ASP A 416 12.60 25.99 13.45
C ASP A 416 14.09 25.63 13.38
N GLN A 417 14.86 25.96 14.44
CA GLN A 417 16.26 25.59 14.54
C GLN A 417 16.48 24.07 14.56
N LEU A 418 15.56 23.30 15.15
CA LEU A 418 15.66 21.83 15.13
C LEU A 418 15.51 21.31 13.70
N TRP A 419 14.61 21.89 12.90
CA TRP A 419 14.47 21.51 11.49
C TRP A 419 15.73 21.83 10.67
N VAL A 420 16.39 22.96 10.97
CA VAL A 420 17.69 23.31 10.36
C VAL A 420 18.74 22.26 10.74
N ASN A 421 18.84 21.89 12.02
CA ASN A 421 19.79 20.87 12.48
C ASN A 421 19.56 19.52 11.81
N ILE A 422 18.30 19.07 11.72
CA ILE A 422 17.93 17.83 11.03
C ILE A 422 18.35 17.89 9.56
N ARG A 423 18.04 18.97 8.84
CA ARG A 423 18.43 19.11 7.43
C ARG A 423 19.95 19.10 7.25
N ASN A 424 20.69 19.83 8.09
CA ASN A 424 22.16 19.83 8.07
C ASN A 424 22.73 18.43 8.30
N PHE A 425 22.15 17.67 9.25
CA PHE A 425 22.54 16.29 9.49
C PHE A 425 22.37 15.43 8.23
N ILE A 426 21.22 15.50 7.57
CA ILE A 426 20.96 14.73 6.33
C ILE A 426 21.91 15.14 5.20
N ILE A 427 22.18 16.43 5.02
CA ILE A 427 23.12 16.94 4.02
C ILE A 427 24.54 16.42 4.30
N ASN A 428 25.03 16.58 5.53
CA ASN A 428 26.36 16.13 5.92
C ASN A 428 26.51 14.61 5.80
N LEU A 429 25.47 13.87 6.16
CA LEU A 429 25.43 12.43 6.01
C LEU A 429 25.52 12.03 4.53
N LYS A 430 24.71 12.64 3.67
CA LYS A 430 24.73 12.41 2.22
C LYS A 430 26.10 12.72 1.60
N ASN A 431 26.81 13.72 2.12
CA ASN A 431 28.10 14.15 1.60
C ASN A 431 29.28 13.28 2.04
N LEU A 432 29.06 12.25 2.88
CA LEU A 432 30.13 11.34 3.27
C LEU A 432 30.72 10.61 2.04
N PRO A 433 32.06 10.52 1.91
CA PRO A 433 32.70 9.94 0.73
C PRO A 433 32.32 8.48 0.41
N LEU A 434 31.96 7.68 1.42
CA LEU A 434 31.68 6.25 1.24
C LEU A 434 30.56 5.98 0.22
N TRP A 435 29.60 6.90 0.09
CA TRP A 435 28.42 6.66 -0.72
C TRP A 435 28.73 6.63 -2.21
N LYS A 436 29.65 7.48 -2.67
CA LYS A 436 30.07 7.56 -4.07
C LYS A 436 31.27 6.68 -4.42
N ASP A 437 31.93 6.09 -3.42
CA ASP A 437 33.09 5.24 -3.64
C ASP A 437 32.69 3.90 -4.31
N ARG A 438 32.98 3.79 -5.61
CA ARG A 438 32.70 2.59 -6.42
C ARG A 438 33.59 1.41 -6.05
N SER A 439 34.79 1.64 -5.52
CA SER A 439 35.70 0.56 -5.10
C SER A 439 35.13 -0.29 -3.96
N MET A 440 34.22 0.29 -3.17
CA MET A 440 33.55 -0.38 -2.05
C MET A 440 32.39 -1.30 -2.48
N ALA A 441 32.03 -1.35 -3.76
CA ALA A 441 30.89 -2.15 -4.26
C ALA A 441 31.09 -3.66 -3.98
N ASN A 442 32.32 -4.17 -4.18
CA ASN A 442 32.65 -5.58 -3.99
C ASN A 442 32.95 -5.97 -2.53
N THR A 443 33.14 -4.99 -1.65
CA THR A 443 33.56 -5.23 -0.26
C THR A 443 32.43 -4.86 0.70
N ILE A 444 32.27 -3.57 1.01
CA ILE A 444 31.37 -3.05 2.04
C ILE A 444 29.90 -3.20 1.62
N PHE A 445 29.59 -2.88 0.36
CA PHE A 445 28.22 -2.90 -0.14
C PHE A 445 27.79 -4.23 -0.77
N SER A 446 28.66 -5.25 -0.72
CA SER A 446 28.41 -6.58 -1.27
C SER A 446 27.54 -7.44 -0.36
N GLY A 447 26.54 -8.10 -0.95
CA GLY A 447 25.61 -8.96 -0.23
C GLY A 447 24.69 -8.21 0.75
N LYS A 448 23.79 -8.95 1.40
CA LYS A 448 22.89 -8.38 2.42
C LYS A 448 23.60 -8.39 3.77
N LYS A 449 23.82 -7.21 4.36
CA LYS A 449 24.40 -7.06 5.70
C LYS A 449 23.28 -6.91 6.74
N ASN A 450 23.61 -7.13 8.01
CA ASN A 450 22.67 -6.95 9.11
C ASN A 450 22.76 -5.53 9.69
N TYR A 451 21.81 -5.17 10.55
CA TYR A 451 21.78 -3.86 11.21
C TYR A 451 23.05 -3.60 12.04
N ASN A 452 23.59 -4.62 12.72
CA ASN A 452 24.77 -4.47 13.57
C ASN A 452 26.03 -4.11 12.76
N TYR A 453 26.17 -4.64 11.55
CA TYR A 453 27.30 -4.34 10.67
C TYR A 453 27.40 -2.83 10.37
N TRP A 454 26.30 -2.22 9.96
CA TRP A 454 26.25 -0.78 9.68
C TRP A 454 26.30 0.08 10.93
N LYS A 455 25.73 -0.42 12.04
CA LYS A 455 25.89 0.21 13.34
C LYS A 455 27.37 0.33 13.71
N THR A 456 28.13 -0.75 13.63
CA THR A 456 29.58 -0.76 13.93
C THR A 456 30.34 0.20 13.02
N ILE A 457 30.02 0.25 11.72
CA ILE A 457 30.67 1.19 10.78
C ILE A 457 30.41 2.63 11.19
N PHE A 458 29.18 2.99 11.53
CA PHE A 458 28.86 4.37 11.93
C PHE A 458 29.45 4.72 13.30
N ASP A 459 29.43 3.80 14.26
CA ASP A 459 29.94 4.02 15.62
C ASP A 459 31.48 4.06 15.71
N THR A 460 32.18 3.34 14.82
CA THR A 460 33.65 3.17 14.92
C THR A 460 34.43 3.67 13.70
N GLY A 461 33.74 3.90 12.59
CA GLY A 461 34.34 4.18 11.29
C GLY A 461 34.91 2.96 10.57
N SER A 462 34.84 1.76 11.17
CA SER A 462 35.38 0.52 10.60
C SER A 462 34.35 -0.60 10.58
N SER A 463 34.50 -1.52 9.62
CA SER A 463 33.69 -2.74 9.57
C SER A 463 34.04 -3.71 10.71
N VAL A 464 33.21 -4.73 10.93
CA VAL A 464 33.46 -5.81 11.91
C VAL A 464 34.79 -6.53 11.64
N ASP A 465 35.25 -6.54 10.39
CA ASP A 465 36.52 -7.14 9.97
C ASP A 465 37.70 -6.14 10.04
N ASN A 466 37.55 -5.02 10.77
CA ASN A 466 38.53 -3.94 10.93
C ASN A 466 38.96 -3.21 9.65
N VAL A 467 38.24 -3.38 8.54
CA VAL A 467 38.41 -2.54 7.35
C VAL A 467 37.92 -1.11 7.64
N SER A 468 38.77 -0.11 7.43
CA SER A 468 38.40 1.31 7.56
C SER A 468 37.44 1.72 6.44
N VAL A 469 36.29 2.27 6.82
CA VAL A 469 35.21 2.70 5.89
C VAL A 469 34.98 4.20 5.96
N LEU A 470 35.02 4.77 7.16
CA LEU A 470 34.94 6.20 7.42
C LEU A 470 36.24 6.68 8.05
N ALA A 471 36.65 7.92 7.73
CA ALA A 471 37.82 8.54 8.36
C ALA A 471 37.64 8.74 9.88
N LYS A 472 36.40 8.97 10.32
CA LYS A 472 36.00 9.11 11.71
C LYS A 472 34.61 8.49 11.92
N PRO A 473 34.29 8.04 13.14
CA PRO A 473 32.91 7.74 13.53
C PRO A 473 31.96 8.88 13.23
N ILE A 474 30.68 8.54 13.01
CA ILE A 474 29.60 9.51 12.89
C ILE A 474 29.42 10.22 14.23
N ASN A 475 29.66 11.53 14.24
CA ASN A 475 29.36 12.40 15.36
C ASN A 475 28.19 13.30 14.98
N TYR A 476 26.99 12.97 15.47
CA TYR A 476 25.77 13.71 15.12
C TYR A 476 25.82 15.20 15.54
N ILE A 477 26.62 15.58 16.55
CA ILE A 477 26.80 16.98 16.97
C ILE A 477 27.65 17.75 15.95
N GLU A 478 28.67 17.11 15.38
CA GLU A 478 29.44 17.73 14.30
C GLU A 478 28.61 17.82 13.02
N MET A 479 27.78 16.82 12.76
CA MET A 479 26.97 16.72 11.54
C MET A 479 25.76 17.65 11.50
N ILE A 480 25.36 18.29 12.59
CA ILE A 480 24.28 19.31 12.56
C ILE A 480 24.80 20.71 12.20
N LYS A 481 26.11 20.91 12.14
CA LYS A 481 26.72 22.20 11.76
C LYS A 481 26.50 22.46 10.26
N SER A 482 26.29 23.73 9.91
CA SER A 482 26.29 24.13 8.51
C SER A 482 27.62 23.80 7.87
N ILE A 483 27.59 23.33 6.63
CA ILE A 483 28.78 23.31 5.79
C ILE A 483 29.02 24.78 5.44
N ASP A 484 29.99 25.42 6.10
CA ASP A 484 30.51 26.68 5.59
C ASP A 484 31.07 26.38 4.19
N ASN A 485 30.49 26.99 3.16
CA ASN A 485 30.96 26.86 1.77
C ASN A 485 32.40 27.35 1.61
#